data_AF-A0A238TBS9-F1
#
_entry.id   AF-A0A238TBS9-F1
#
_cell.length_a   1.000
_cell.length_b   1.000
_cell.length_c   1.000
_cell.angle_alpha   90.00
_cell.angle_beta   90.00
_cell.angle_gamma   90.00
#
_symmetry.space_group_name_H-M   'P 1'
#
loop_
_entity.id
_entity.type
_entity.pdbx_description
1 polymer ?
#
loop_
_entity_poly.entity_id
_entity_poly.type
_entity_poly.pdbx_seq_one_letter_code
_entity_poly.pdbx_strand_id
1 'polypeptide(L)'
;MKLELNWRAIIATSLFFGFLIFHQYFWLFWIGSFLFSIVITVLQRHQISQIIKDNVFFGFATTLLSMMAYFFAKVSAIHHFNAKYGIFAEYLNHAATAWAGFIGTIFLISIPCFLLAIYFFVQSAKKRQLKELVKGMELIVHTASCLWICLWLPPVYQFAEKHDKILLLLDAYEYSDCQAPKNRLAIRRDDKTCYLIVTKEFLEIELQPYSSKKP
;
A
#
# COMPACT_ATOMS: atom_id res chain seq x y z
N MET A 1 0.66 16.07 35.43
CA MET A 1 1.49 16.77 34.43
C MET A 1 0.78 16.64 33.08
N LYS A 2 0.15 17.70 32.56
CA LYS A 2 -0.43 17.67 31.20
C LYS A 2 0.74 17.54 30.23
N LEU A 3 0.83 16.41 29.52
CA LEU A 3 1.75 16.31 28.40
C LEU A 3 1.15 17.14 27.27
N GLU A 4 1.51 18.42 27.18
CA GLU A 4 1.24 19.17 25.97
C GLU A 4 2.07 18.55 24.86
N LEU A 5 1.39 17.89 23.92
CA LEU A 5 2.03 17.25 22.78
C LEU A 5 2.65 18.37 21.92
N ASN A 6 3.92 18.65 22.19
CA ASN A 6 4.65 19.74 21.57
C ASN A 6 4.67 19.51 20.06
N TRP A 7 4.09 20.42 19.28
CA TRP A 7 3.96 20.28 17.82
C TRP A 7 5.29 19.97 17.13
N ARG A 8 6.42 20.42 17.71
CA ARG A 8 7.77 20.09 17.27
C ARG A 8 8.09 18.61 17.35
N ALA A 9 7.63 17.92 18.39
CA ALA A 9 7.79 16.47 18.55
C ALA A 9 6.95 15.73 17.51
N ILE A 10 5.73 16.17 17.23
CA ILE A 10 4.88 15.58 16.17
C ILE A 10 5.58 15.70 14.82
N ILE A 11 6.04 16.89 14.45
CA ILE A 11 6.74 17.13 13.18
C ILE A 11 8.03 16.31 13.10
N ALA A 12 8.84 16.29 14.17
CA ALA A 12 10.06 15.49 14.20
C ALA A 12 9.78 13.98 14.08
N THR A 13 8.70 13.50 14.69
CA THR A 13 8.29 12.10 14.65
C THR A 13 7.75 11.73 13.27
N SER A 14 6.94 12.60 12.65
CA SER A 14 6.46 12.44 11.28
C SER A 14 7.59 12.50 10.25
N LEU A 15 8.59 13.38 10.43
CA LEU A 15 9.77 13.45 9.58
C LEU A 15 10.66 12.21 9.73
N PHE A 16 10.84 11.71 10.96
CA PHE A 16 11.60 10.49 11.23
C PHE A 16 10.92 9.25 10.64
N PHE A 17 9.62 9.11 10.84
CA PHE A 17 8.85 8.03 10.23
C PHE A 17 8.77 8.13 8.70
N GLY A 18 8.63 9.35 8.16
CA GLY A 18 8.73 9.60 6.72
C GLY A 18 10.09 9.23 6.15
N PHE A 19 11.18 9.55 6.86
CA PHE A 19 12.54 9.16 6.51
C PHE A 19 12.74 7.64 6.50
N LEU A 20 12.20 6.92 7.49
CA LEU A 20 12.26 5.46 7.55
C LEU A 20 11.48 4.79 6.41
N ILE A 21 10.33 5.35 6.02
CA ILE A 21 9.59 4.91 4.83
C ILE A 21 10.41 5.19 3.57
N PHE A 22 11.00 6.38 3.45
CA PHE A 22 11.76 6.80 2.28
C PHE A 22 13.00 5.93 2.03
N HIS A 23 13.72 5.55 3.10
CA HIS A 23 14.87 4.65 3.02
C HIS A 23 14.51 3.17 3.13
N GLN A 24 13.22 2.81 3.00
CA GLN A 24 12.75 1.43 2.97
C GLN A 24 13.06 0.60 4.22
N TYR A 25 13.37 1.26 5.34
CA TYR A 25 13.54 0.62 6.64
C TYR A 25 12.17 0.33 7.28
N PHE A 26 11.31 -0.37 6.54
CA PHE A 26 9.94 -0.65 6.94
C PHE A 26 9.89 -1.35 8.31
N TRP A 27 10.76 -2.34 8.57
CA TRP A 27 10.85 -3.00 9.87
C TRP A 27 11.10 -2.03 11.03
N LEU A 28 11.96 -1.02 10.85
CA LEU A 28 12.24 0.00 11.88
C LEU A 28 11.09 1.01 12.00
N PHE A 29 10.43 1.39 10.89
CA PHE A 29 9.21 2.19 10.93
C PHE A 29 8.11 1.48 11.73
N TRP A 30 7.94 0.18 11.49
CA TRP A 30 6.94 -0.66 12.14
C TRP A 30 7.24 -0.89 13.63
N ILE A 31 8.49 -1.22 13.98
CA ILE A 31 8.94 -1.34 15.38
C ILE A 31 8.80 0.02 16.08
N GLY A 32 9.20 1.11 15.43
CA GLY A 32 9.08 2.46 15.98
C GLY A 32 7.63 2.85 16.23
N SER A 33 6.72 2.55 15.30
CA SER A 33 5.28 2.84 15.45
C SER A 33 4.65 2.01 16.57
N PHE A 34 5.03 0.73 16.66
CA PHE A 34 4.58 -0.16 17.73
C PHE A 34 5.10 0.29 19.11
N LEU A 35 6.40 0.61 19.23
CA LEU A 35 7.01 1.13 20.44
C LEU A 35 6.41 2.48 20.83
N PHE A 36 6.17 3.38 19.88
CA PHE A 36 5.52 4.66 20.12
C PHE A 36 4.09 4.47 20.66
N SER A 37 3.32 3.53 20.09
CA SER A 37 1.99 3.19 20.57
C SER A 37 2.02 2.60 21.99
N ILE A 38 2.98 1.74 22.32
CA ILE A 38 3.18 1.19 23.67
C ILE A 38 3.59 2.30 24.65
N VAL A 39 4.54 3.14 24.28
CA VAL A 39 5.06 4.24 25.13
C VAL A 39 3.96 5.25 25.43
N ILE A 40 3.13 5.63 24.44
CA ILE A 40 1.94 6.46 24.68
C ILE A 40 0.96 5.75 25.64
N THR A 41 0.71 4.46 25.44
CA THR A 41 -0.18 3.65 26.31
C THR A 41 0.32 3.61 27.76
N VAL A 42 1.63 3.48 27.96
CA VAL A 42 2.27 3.42 29.29
C VAL A 42 2.34 4.81 29.95
N LEU A 43 2.75 5.85 29.22
CA LEU A 43 2.86 7.22 29.74
C LEU A 43 1.49 7.82 30.09
N GLN A 44 0.41 7.40 29.42
CA GLN A 44 -0.94 7.91 29.66
C GLN A 44 -1.81 6.99 30.53
N ARG A 45 -1.24 5.88 31.07
CA ARG A 45 -1.94 4.89 31.92
C ARG A 45 -2.65 5.50 33.14
N HIS A 46 -2.19 6.65 33.63
CA HIS A 46 -2.76 7.33 34.80
C HIS A 46 -3.88 8.34 34.48
N GLN A 47 -4.12 8.70 33.21
CA GLN A 47 -5.13 9.69 32.81
C GLN A 47 -6.11 9.13 31.77
N ILE A 48 -6.69 7.97 32.09
CA ILE A 48 -7.58 7.25 31.17
C ILE A 48 -8.97 7.91 31.18
N SER A 49 -9.16 8.85 30.27
CA SER A 49 -10.47 9.14 29.67
C SER A 49 -10.80 8.00 28.67
N GLN A 50 -12.08 7.57 28.60
CA GLN A 50 -12.52 6.57 27.61
C GLN A 50 -12.14 6.98 26.17
N ILE A 51 -12.19 8.29 25.88
CA ILE A 51 -11.83 8.86 24.56
C ILE A 51 -10.38 8.54 24.16
N ILE A 52 -9.46 8.51 25.13
CA ILE A 52 -8.03 8.20 24.86
C ILE A 52 -7.84 6.70 24.68
N LYS A 53 -8.54 5.87 25.45
CA LYS A 53 -8.56 4.41 25.25
C LYS A 53 -9.06 4.03 23.87
N ASP A 54 -10.14 4.68 23.43
CA ASP A 54 -10.73 4.44 22.11
C ASP A 54 -9.79 4.90 20.99
N ASN A 55 -9.14 6.06 21.14
CA ASN A 55 -8.17 6.56 20.15
C ASN A 55 -6.90 5.70 20.07
N VAL A 56 -6.39 5.19 21.20
CA VAL A 56 -5.20 4.32 21.23
C VAL A 56 -5.51 2.93 20.69
N PHE A 57 -6.67 2.35 21.06
CA PHE A 57 -7.13 1.09 20.49
C PHE A 57 -7.36 1.21 18.98
N PHE A 58 -7.95 2.31 18.53
CA PHE A 58 -8.13 2.61 17.11
C PHE A 58 -6.78 2.76 16.38
N GLY A 59 -5.81 3.48 16.96
CA GLY A 59 -4.46 3.60 16.41
C GLY A 59 -3.72 2.25 16.31
N PHE A 60 -3.87 1.41 17.32
CA PHE A 60 -3.31 0.06 17.32
C PHE A 60 -3.97 -0.84 16.25
N ALA A 61 -5.30 -0.84 16.20
CA ALA A 61 -6.07 -1.63 15.24
C ALA A 61 -5.78 -1.22 13.80
N THR A 62 -5.69 0.09 13.52
CA THR A 62 -5.35 0.61 12.19
C THR A 62 -3.92 0.26 11.78
N THR A 63 -2.96 0.33 12.72
CA THR A 63 -1.58 -0.10 12.47
C THR A 63 -1.53 -1.59 12.13
N LEU A 64 -2.15 -2.44 12.95
CA LEU A 64 -2.19 -3.89 12.70
C LEU A 64 -2.87 -4.24 11.37
N LEU A 65 -3.99 -3.59 11.07
CA LEU A 65 -4.72 -3.79 9.82
C LEU A 65 -3.89 -3.37 8.61
N SER A 66 -3.15 -2.26 8.71
CA SER A 66 -2.24 -1.80 7.66
C SER A 66 -1.07 -2.77 7.44
N MET A 67 -0.52 -3.37 8.50
CA MET A 67 0.52 -4.40 8.40
C MET A 67 0.00 -5.66 7.72
N MET A 68 -1.17 -6.14 8.12
CA MET A 68 -1.79 -7.31 7.51
C MET A 68 -2.11 -7.04 6.04
N ALA A 69 -2.70 -5.89 5.72
CA ALA A 69 -3.00 -5.49 4.35
C ALA A 69 -1.73 -5.44 3.48
N TYR A 70 -0.64 -4.86 3.98
CA TYR A 70 0.63 -4.82 3.26
C TYR A 70 1.26 -6.21 3.09
N PHE A 71 1.21 -7.06 4.12
CA PHE A 71 1.73 -8.43 4.03
C PHE A 71 1.00 -9.23 2.94
N PHE A 72 -0.33 -9.25 2.97
CA PHE A 72 -1.12 -9.92 1.94
C PHE A 72 -0.89 -9.31 0.57
N ALA A 73 -0.82 -7.97 0.47
CA ALA A 73 -0.53 -7.29 -0.78
C ALA A 73 0.86 -7.66 -1.33
N LYS A 74 1.88 -7.84 -0.48
CA LYS A 74 3.23 -8.26 -0.89
C LYS A 74 3.26 -9.70 -1.39
N VAL A 75 2.56 -10.62 -0.72
CA VAL A 75 2.40 -11.99 -1.21
C VAL A 75 1.69 -12.00 -2.58
N SER A 76 0.59 -11.25 -2.70
CA SER A 76 -0.13 -11.10 -3.97
C SER A 76 0.73 -10.44 -5.06
N ALA A 77 1.59 -9.48 -4.71
CA ALA A 77 2.47 -8.80 -5.65
C ALA A 77 3.56 -9.72 -6.21
N ILE A 78 4.18 -10.53 -5.35
CA ILE A 78 5.13 -11.55 -5.79
C ILE A 78 4.42 -12.53 -6.73
N HIS A 79 3.22 -12.99 -6.36
CA HIS A 79 2.43 -13.88 -7.20
C HIS A 79 2.05 -13.24 -8.54
N HIS A 80 1.69 -11.95 -8.56
CA HIS A 80 1.38 -11.20 -9.78
C HIS A 80 2.55 -11.20 -10.76
N PHE A 81 3.74 -10.77 -10.33
CA PHE A 81 4.92 -10.74 -11.20
C PHE A 81 5.39 -12.14 -11.59
N ASN A 82 5.30 -13.12 -10.67
CA ASN A 82 5.65 -14.50 -10.96
C ASN A 82 4.69 -15.13 -11.98
N ALA A 83 3.37 -14.95 -11.83
CA ALA A 83 2.38 -15.50 -12.75
C ALA A 83 2.44 -14.84 -14.13
N LYS A 84 2.65 -13.52 -14.17
CA LYS A 84 2.63 -12.73 -15.42
C LYS A 84 3.94 -12.82 -16.21
N TYR A 85 5.08 -12.82 -15.53
CA TYR A 85 6.40 -12.77 -16.16
C TYR A 85 7.25 -14.02 -15.92
N GLY A 86 6.91 -14.86 -14.95
CA GLY A 86 7.69 -16.05 -14.59
C GLY A 86 8.98 -15.73 -13.86
N ILE A 87 9.09 -14.56 -13.21
CA ILE A 87 10.30 -14.11 -12.50
C ILE A 87 10.35 -14.79 -11.12
N PHE A 88 11.52 -15.28 -10.72
CA PHE A 88 11.72 -15.87 -9.40
C PHE A 88 11.53 -14.82 -8.28
N ALA A 89 10.88 -15.24 -7.19
CA ALA A 89 10.55 -14.35 -6.06
C ALA A 89 11.79 -13.69 -5.42
N GLU A 90 12.95 -14.34 -5.49
CA GLU A 90 14.21 -13.82 -4.94
C GLU A 90 14.72 -12.56 -5.67
N TYR A 91 14.27 -12.30 -6.91
CA TYR A 91 14.59 -11.09 -7.68
C TYR A 91 13.45 -10.08 -7.70
N LEU A 92 12.43 -10.26 -6.87
CA LEU A 92 11.24 -9.41 -6.80
C LEU A 92 11.13 -8.79 -5.41
N ASN A 93 11.92 -7.76 -5.14
CA ASN A 93 11.86 -7.05 -3.86
C ASN A 93 11.23 -5.67 -4.01
N HIS A 94 11.85 -4.79 -4.80
CA HIS A 94 11.38 -3.42 -5.03
C HIS A 94 10.09 -3.40 -5.83
N ALA A 95 10.01 -4.16 -6.92
CA ALA A 95 8.81 -4.20 -7.75
C ALA A 95 7.63 -4.76 -6.96
N ALA A 96 7.86 -5.86 -6.24
CA ALA A 96 6.84 -6.44 -5.37
C ALA A 96 6.40 -5.46 -4.27
N THR A 97 7.34 -4.73 -3.66
CA THR A 97 7.04 -3.74 -2.60
C THR A 97 6.24 -2.56 -3.14
N ALA A 98 6.63 -1.99 -4.28
CA ALA A 98 5.91 -0.88 -4.91
C ALA A 98 4.48 -1.29 -5.32
N TRP A 99 4.34 -2.48 -5.93
CA TRP A 99 3.05 -3.03 -6.31
C TRP A 99 2.18 -3.40 -5.10
N ALA A 100 2.79 -3.90 -4.03
CA ALA A 100 2.11 -4.16 -2.75
C ALA A 100 1.60 -2.86 -2.11
N GLY A 101 2.37 -1.78 -2.15
CA GLY A 101 1.92 -0.46 -1.70
C GLY A 101 0.70 0.03 -2.47
N PHE A 102 0.72 -0.12 -3.80
CA PHE A 102 -0.40 0.23 -4.67
C PHE A 102 -1.66 -0.59 -4.37
N ILE A 103 -1.56 -1.93 -4.40
CA ILE A 103 -2.67 -2.84 -4.11
C ILE A 103 -3.19 -2.66 -2.68
N GLY A 104 -2.30 -2.58 -1.70
CA GLY A 104 -2.65 -2.38 -0.30
C GLY A 104 -3.42 -1.09 -0.07
N THR A 105 -3.01 0.00 -0.75
CA THR A 105 -3.73 1.29 -0.70
C THR A 105 -5.13 1.17 -1.30
N ILE A 106 -5.27 0.49 -2.45
CA ILE A 106 -6.57 0.22 -3.07
C ILE A 106 -7.48 -0.56 -2.10
N PHE A 107 -6.98 -1.60 -1.44
CA PHE A 107 -7.77 -2.37 -0.48
C PHE A 107 -8.18 -1.54 0.75
N LEU A 108 -7.25 -0.78 1.31
CA LEU A 108 -7.50 0.06 2.48
C LEU A 108 -8.49 1.19 2.22
N ILE A 109 -8.63 1.65 0.97
CA ILE A 109 -9.62 2.67 0.59
C ILE A 109 -10.95 2.01 0.19
N SER A 110 -10.92 0.96 -0.63
CA SER A 110 -12.11 0.34 -1.20
C SER A 110 -13.03 -0.28 -0.16
N ILE A 111 -12.48 -1.00 0.81
CA ILE A 111 -13.27 -1.71 1.81
C ILE A 111 -14.06 -0.72 2.69
N PRO A 112 -13.44 0.31 3.30
CA PRO A 112 -14.18 1.32 4.06
C PRO A 112 -15.18 2.09 3.20
N CYS A 113 -14.80 2.51 1.98
CA CYS A 113 -15.73 3.23 1.10
C CYS A 113 -16.96 2.38 0.75
N PHE A 114 -16.78 1.08 0.48
CA PHE A 114 -17.89 0.18 0.18
C PHE A 114 -18.80 -0.03 1.40
N LEU A 115 -18.23 -0.24 2.59
CA LEU A 115 -19.00 -0.38 3.83
C LEU A 115 -19.77 0.90 4.18
N LEU A 116 -19.14 2.08 4.01
CA LEU A 116 -19.79 3.36 4.21
C LEU A 116 -20.92 3.59 3.21
N ALA A 117 -20.74 3.19 1.94
CA ALA A 117 -21.80 3.26 0.94
C ALA A 117 -23.02 2.41 1.35
N ILE A 118 -22.81 1.17 1.82
CA ILE A 118 -23.89 0.32 2.34
C ILE A 118 -24.57 0.97 3.54
N TYR A 119 -23.78 1.47 4.49
CA TYR A 119 -24.30 2.11 5.70
C TYR A 119 -25.19 3.32 5.37
N PHE A 120 -24.71 4.23 4.52
CA PHE A 120 -25.46 5.43 4.11
C PHE A 120 -26.69 5.07 3.29
N PHE A 121 -26.62 4.07 2.42
CA PHE A 121 -27.76 3.58 1.66
C PHE A 121 -28.87 3.05 2.56
N VAL A 122 -28.52 2.17 3.52
CA VAL A 122 -29.48 1.61 4.49
C VAL A 122 -30.08 2.72 5.36
N GLN A 123 -29.27 3.69 5.77
CA GLN A 123 -29.74 4.80 6.60
C GLN A 123 -30.67 5.77 5.83
N SER A 124 -30.41 5.97 4.54
CA SER A 124 -31.29 6.74 3.66
C SER A 124 -32.65 6.05 3.47
N ALA A 125 -32.65 4.73 3.22
CA ALA A 125 -33.87 3.96 3.01
C ALA A 125 -34.84 3.94 4.22
N LYS A 126 -34.32 4.19 5.43
CA LYS A 126 -35.11 4.25 6.67
C LYS A 126 -35.83 5.59 6.89
N LYS A 127 -35.45 6.66 6.20
CA LYS A 127 -36.04 8.00 6.40
C LYS A 127 -37.26 8.17 5.51
N ARG A 128 -38.46 8.26 6.12
CA ARG A 128 -39.75 8.36 5.41
C ARG A 128 -40.45 9.73 5.51
N GLN A 129 -40.03 10.63 6.40
CA GLN A 129 -40.70 11.92 6.61
C GLN A 129 -40.09 13.07 5.80
N LEU A 130 -40.91 14.07 5.44
CA LEU A 130 -40.56 15.17 4.52
C LEU A 130 -39.37 16.05 5.01
N LYS A 131 -39.24 16.30 6.32
CA LYS A 131 -38.06 16.96 6.93
C LYS A 131 -36.81 16.07 6.97
N GLU A 132 -37.00 14.75 7.00
CA GLU A 132 -35.91 13.78 6.94
C GLU A 132 -35.45 13.49 5.52
N LEU A 133 -36.25 13.88 4.52
CA LEU A 133 -36.01 13.68 3.10
C LEU A 133 -34.78 14.46 2.62
N VAL A 134 -34.56 15.69 3.10
CA VAL A 134 -33.34 16.48 2.83
C VAL A 134 -32.11 15.77 3.40
N LYS A 135 -32.19 15.28 4.64
CA LYS A 135 -31.11 14.48 5.25
C LYS A 135 -30.97 13.08 4.63
N GLY A 136 -31.98 12.61 3.87
CA GLY A 136 -31.92 11.40 3.08
C GLY A 136 -31.16 11.64 1.78
N MET A 137 -31.42 12.77 1.10
CA MET A 137 -30.69 13.18 -0.10
C MET A 137 -29.20 13.38 0.18
N GLU A 138 -28.83 14.00 1.30
CA GLU A 138 -27.42 14.12 1.72
C GLU A 138 -26.74 12.75 1.87
N LEU A 139 -27.41 11.77 2.49
CA LEU A 139 -26.90 10.41 2.61
C LEU A 139 -26.79 9.68 1.26
N ILE A 140 -27.70 9.96 0.32
CA ILE A 140 -27.62 9.44 -1.05
C ILE A 140 -26.40 10.03 -1.77
N VAL A 141 -26.12 11.32 -1.60
CA VAL A 141 -24.93 11.97 -2.16
C VAL A 141 -23.65 11.36 -1.59
N HIS A 142 -23.58 11.10 -0.28
CA HIS A 142 -22.45 10.39 0.33
C HIS A 142 -22.30 8.96 -0.20
N THR A 143 -23.41 8.23 -0.33
CA THR A 143 -23.42 6.88 -0.94
C THR A 143 -22.88 6.91 -2.36
N ALA A 144 -23.38 7.82 -3.19
CA ALA A 144 -22.94 7.99 -4.57
C ALA A 144 -21.46 8.36 -4.65
N SER A 145 -20.97 9.21 -3.75
CA SER A 145 -19.55 9.60 -3.69
C SER A 145 -18.64 8.42 -3.34
N CYS A 146 -19.02 7.59 -2.36
CA CYS A 146 -18.27 6.39 -2.00
C CYS A 146 -18.28 5.35 -3.13
N LEU A 147 -19.43 5.14 -3.79
CA LEU A 147 -19.51 4.24 -4.94
C LEU A 147 -18.71 4.75 -6.13
N TRP A 148 -18.69 6.07 -6.35
CA TRP A 148 -17.88 6.70 -7.39
C TRP A 148 -16.39 6.38 -7.19
N ILE A 149 -15.87 6.53 -5.97
CA ILE A 149 -14.48 6.15 -5.66
C ILE A 149 -14.24 4.68 -6.01
N CYS A 150 -15.13 3.77 -5.62
CA CYS A 150 -15.00 2.35 -5.93
C CYS A 150 -15.02 2.06 -7.45
N LEU A 151 -15.82 2.81 -8.22
CA LEU A 151 -15.91 2.67 -9.69
C LEU A 151 -14.63 3.09 -10.41
N TRP A 152 -13.82 3.99 -9.83
CA TRP A 152 -12.55 4.42 -10.42
C TRP A 152 -11.38 3.47 -10.12
N LEU A 153 -11.52 2.53 -9.19
CA LEU A 153 -10.42 1.62 -8.84
C LEU A 153 -10.07 0.62 -9.97
N PRO A 154 -11.03 -0.03 -10.66
CA PRO A 154 -10.72 -0.92 -11.77
C PRO A 154 -9.93 -0.27 -12.92
N PRO A 155 -10.31 0.91 -13.47
CA PRO A 155 -9.54 1.52 -14.55
C PRO A 155 -8.16 1.99 -14.09
N VAL A 156 -8.02 2.44 -12.84
CA VAL A 156 -6.70 2.79 -12.26
C VAL A 156 -5.82 1.55 -12.14
N TYR A 157 -6.38 0.42 -11.69
CA TYR A 157 -5.66 -0.85 -11.64
C TYR A 157 -5.20 -1.30 -13.03
N GLN A 158 -6.08 -1.28 -14.03
CA GLN A 158 -5.72 -1.65 -15.40
C GLN A 158 -4.63 -0.76 -15.99
N PHE A 159 -4.70 0.55 -15.73
CA PHE A 159 -3.67 1.49 -16.15
C PHE A 159 -2.32 1.18 -15.48
N ALA A 160 -2.31 0.95 -14.17
CA ALA A 160 -1.11 0.60 -13.42
C ALA A 160 -0.52 -0.74 -13.88
N GLU A 161 -1.38 -1.73 -14.12
CA GLU A 161 -0.99 -3.05 -14.60
C GLU A 161 -0.34 -3.02 -15.98
N LYS A 162 -0.74 -2.09 -16.85
CA LYS A 162 -0.10 -1.88 -18.15
C LYS A 162 1.35 -1.38 -18.02
N HIS A 163 1.68 -0.71 -16.92
CA HIS A 163 2.99 -0.08 -16.68
C HIS A 163 3.78 -0.77 -15.54
N ASP A 164 3.33 -1.93 -15.06
CA ASP A 164 3.94 -2.64 -13.93
C ASP A 164 5.40 -3.07 -14.20
N LYS A 165 5.77 -3.27 -15.47
CA LYS A 165 7.15 -3.59 -15.90
C LYS A 165 8.16 -2.51 -15.52
N ILE A 166 7.74 -1.25 -15.38
CA ILE A 166 8.61 -0.14 -14.95
C ILE A 166 9.19 -0.43 -13.57
N LEU A 167 8.43 -1.11 -12.72
CA LEU A 167 8.85 -1.44 -11.37
C LEU A 167 10.02 -2.45 -11.36
N LEU A 168 10.15 -3.28 -12.41
CA LEU A 168 11.23 -4.27 -12.54
C LEU A 168 12.60 -3.64 -12.82
N LEU A 169 12.66 -2.37 -13.23
CA LEU A 169 13.92 -1.66 -13.45
C LEU A 169 14.75 -1.55 -12.17
N LEU A 170 14.09 -1.29 -11.04
CA LEU A 170 14.76 -1.12 -9.75
C LEU A 170 15.37 -2.44 -9.28
N ASP A 171 14.62 -3.53 -9.39
CA ASP A 171 15.12 -4.86 -9.04
C ASP A 171 16.30 -5.27 -9.94
N ALA A 172 16.18 -5.05 -11.26
CA ALA A 172 17.25 -5.36 -12.20
C ALA A 172 18.51 -4.49 -12.04
N TYR A 173 18.38 -3.29 -11.47
CA TYR A 173 19.50 -2.40 -11.18
C TYR A 173 20.23 -2.79 -9.89
N GLU A 174 19.48 -3.15 -8.83
CA GLU A 174 20.08 -3.47 -7.53
C GLU A 174 20.74 -4.85 -7.53
N TYR A 175 20.06 -5.87 -8.07
CA TYR A 175 20.58 -7.23 -8.05
C TYR A 175 20.19 -8.02 -9.30
N SER A 176 21.22 -8.42 -10.05
CA SER A 176 21.09 -9.30 -11.20
C SER A 176 22.22 -10.32 -11.19
N ASP A 177 21.86 -11.60 -11.12
CA ASP A 177 22.78 -12.73 -11.29
C ASP A 177 22.92 -13.13 -12.77
N CYS A 178 22.26 -12.39 -13.66
CA CYS A 178 22.27 -12.63 -15.09
C CYS A 178 23.56 -12.08 -15.70
N GLN A 179 24.22 -12.89 -16.55
CA GLN A 179 25.37 -12.43 -17.34
C GLN A 179 24.89 -11.54 -18.49
N ALA A 180 24.50 -10.31 -18.19
CA ALA A 180 23.94 -9.38 -19.16
C ALA A 180 25.00 -8.89 -20.16
N PRO A 181 24.66 -8.76 -21.46
CA PRO A 181 25.54 -8.13 -22.43
C PRO A 181 25.77 -6.65 -22.04
N LYS A 182 27.05 -6.24 -22.02
CA LYS A 182 27.61 -4.92 -21.63
C LYS A 182 26.58 -3.80 -21.31
N ASN A 183 26.54 -3.38 -20.05
CA ASN A 183 25.77 -2.24 -19.49
C ASN A 183 24.26 -2.30 -19.70
N ARG A 184 23.67 -3.49 -19.87
CA ARG A 184 22.22 -3.66 -19.91
C ARG A 184 21.69 -4.26 -18.63
N LEU A 185 20.49 -3.84 -18.24
CA LEU A 185 19.78 -4.39 -17.09
C LEU A 185 19.11 -5.70 -17.49
N ALA A 186 19.25 -6.69 -16.61
CA ALA A 186 18.62 -7.99 -16.80
C ALA A 186 18.02 -8.49 -15.49
N ILE A 187 16.98 -9.31 -15.59
CA ILE A 187 16.35 -9.94 -14.44
C ILE A 187 16.11 -11.42 -14.73
N ARG A 188 16.35 -12.26 -13.72
CA ARG A 188 16.23 -13.71 -13.82
C ARG A 188 14.77 -14.11 -13.98
N ARG A 189 14.45 -14.88 -15.02
CA ARG A 189 13.15 -15.54 -15.15
C ARG A 189 13.21 -16.87 -14.40
N ASP A 190 14.05 -17.77 -14.89
CA ASP A 190 14.19 -19.15 -14.43
C ASP A 190 15.67 -19.59 -14.49
N ASP A 191 15.96 -20.84 -14.13
CA ASP A 191 17.32 -21.39 -14.05
C ASP A 191 18.13 -21.31 -15.35
N LYS A 192 17.47 -21.11 -16.50
CA LYS A 192 18.08 -21.14 -17.84
C LYS A 192 17.92 -19.83 -18.63
N THR A 193 17.04 -18.95 -18.18
CA THR A 193 16.58 -17.81 -18.95
C THR A 193 16.55 -16.53 -18.10
N CYS A 194 17.05 -15.45 -18.67
CA CYS A 194 16.93 -14.09 -18.15
C CYS A 194 16.13 -13.22 -19.10
N TYR A 195 15.51 -12.18 -18.59
CA TYR A 195 14.99 -11.09 -19.39
C TYR A 195 15.99 -9.96 -19.44
N LEU A 196 16.28 -9.50 -20.64
CA LEU A 196 16.92 -8.23 -20.87
C LEU A 196 15.85 -7.13 -20.87
N ILE A 197 16.06 -6.08 -20.10
CA ILE A 197 15.15 -4.94 -20.07
C ILE A 197 15.53 -3.98 -21.18
N VAL A 198 14.62 -3.82 -22.14
CA VAL A 198 14.77 -2.89 -23.27
C VAL A 198 13.75 -1.78 -23.14
N THR A 199 14.23 -0.56 -22.98
CA THR A 199 13.40 0.64 -22.99
C THR A 199 13.15 1.05 -24.44
N LYS A 200 11.89 1.06 -24.86
CA LYS A 200 11.43 1.68 -26.11
C LYS A 200 11.13 3.17 -25.88
N GLU A 201 10.74 3.87 -26.94
CA GLU A 201 10.33 5.27 -26.86
C GLU A 201 9.26 5.48 -25.76
N PHE A 202 9.33 6.60 -25.04
CA PHE A 202 8.36 7.02 -24.02
C PHE A 202 8.06 5.99 -22.89
N LEU A 203 9.08 5.53 -22.16
CA LEU A 203 8.94 4.71 -20.94
C LEU A 203 8.27 3.33 -21.15
N GLU A 204 8.08 2.90 -22.39
CA GLU A 204 7.58 1.55 -22.67
C GLU A 204 8.71 0.53 -22.46
N ILE A 205 8.46 -0.46 -21.60
CA ILE A 205 9.44 -1.49 -21.26
C ILE A 205 9.10 -2.82 -21.91
N GLU A 206 10.08 -3.37 -22.60
CA GLU A 206 10.04 -4.73 -23.12
C GLU A 206 11.01 -5.64 -22.39
N LEU A 207 10.56 -6.87 -22.18
CA LEU A 207 11.35 -7.94 -21.58
C LEU A 207 11.74 -8.90 -22.71
N GLN A 208 13.00 -8.89 -23.10
CA GLN A 208 13.52 -9.76 -24.15
C GLN A 208 14.21 -10.98 -23.53
N PRO A 209 13.69 -12.21 -23.71
CA PRO A 209 14.31 -13.38 -23.11
C PRO A 209 15.64 -13.71 -23.80
N TYR A 210 16.64 -14.08 -23.01
CA TYR A 210 17.91 -14.63 -23.49
C TYR A 210 18.40 -15.73 -22.56
N SER A 211 19.19 -16.66 -23.10
CA SER A 211 19.70 -17.77 -22.30
C SER A 211 20.87 -17.33 -21.43
N SER A 212 20.77 -17.59 -20.14
CA SER A 212 21.83 -17.40 -19.17
C SER A 212 21.59 -18.41 -18.06
N LYS A 213 22.56 -19.30 -17.78
CA LYS A 213 22.40 -20.26 -16.68
C LYS A 213 22.64 -19.56 -15.34
N LYS A 214 21.87 -19.94 -14.33
CA LYS A 214 22.11 -19.53 -12.94
C LYS A 214 23.53 -20.02 -12.52
N PRO A 215 24.38 -19.14 -11.93
CA PRO A 215 25.71 -19.50 -11.47
C PRO A 215 25.69 -20.50 -10.30
#